data_AF-A0A2M7UZ31-F1
#
_entry.id   AF-A0A2M7UZ31-F1
#
_cell.length_a   1.000
_cell.length_b   1.000
_cell.length_c   1.000
_cell.angle_alpha   90.00
_cell.angle_beta   90.00
_cell.angle_gamma   90.00
#
_symmetry.space_group_name_H-M   'P 1'
#
loop_
_entity.id
_entity.type
_entity.pdbx_description
1 polymer ?
#
loop_
_entity_poly.entity_id
_entity_poly.type
_entity_poly.pdbx_seq_one_letter_code
_entity_poly.pdbx_strand_id
1 'polypeptide(L)'
;MAKKSPKKKINYDVGLYEHKSINNLILLGIYFTQMENEKCTFEKVVGKCFSYFPKMFSFSQYRNWPDSRKLDRPLRELREKRLIT
;
A
#
# COMPACT_ATOMS: atom_id res chain seq x y z
N MET A 1 25.23 10.96 8.40
CA MET A 1 24.91 9.59 7.92
C MET A 1 23.68 9.08 8.68
N ALA A 2 22.48 9.25 8.13
CA ALA A 2 21.26 8.74 8.77
C ALA A 2 21.24 7.21 8.65
N LYS A 3 21.24 6.52 9.81
CA LYS A 3 21.15 5.06 9.89
C LYS A 3 19.83 4.62 9.24
N LYS A 4 19.88 3.98 8.07
CA LYS A 4 18.73 3.26 7.51
C LYS A 4 18.44 2.08 8.43
N SER A 5 17.41 2.22 9.26
CA SER A 5 16.89 1.12 10.09
C SER A 5 16.51 -0.08 9.22
N PRO A 6 16.73 -1.32 9.69
CA PRO A 6 16.48 -2.51 8.90
C PRO A 6 14.99 -2.57 8.55
N LYS A 7 14.67 -2.71 7.24
CA LYS A 7 13.29 -2.85 6.74
C LYS A 7 12.69 -4.15 7.28
N LYS A 8 12.11 -4.08 8.48
CA LYS A 8 11.36 -5.19 9.07
C LYS A 8 10.13 -5.39 8.19
N LYS A 9 10.02 -6.52 7.48
CA LYS A 9 8.77 -6.95 6.82
C LYS A 9 7.74 -7.19 7.93
N ILE A 10 6.97 -6.16 8.27
CA ILE A 10 5.85 -6.30 9.18
C ILE A 10 4.71 -6.85 8.32
N ASN A 11 4.46 -8.15 8.46
CA ASN A 11 3.27 -8.76 7.90
C ASN A 11 2.15 -8.55 8.92
N TYR A 12 1.17 -7.70 8.60
CA TYR A 12 0.02 -7.52 9.47
C TYR A 12 -0.83 -8.79 9.46
N ASP A 13 -1.45 -9.11 10.60
CA ASP A 13 -2.41 -10.21 10.62
C ASP A 13 -3.57 -9.93 9.66
N VAL A 14 -3.99 -10.96 8.93
CA VAL A 14 -4.97 -10.84 7.84
C VAL A 14 -6.30 -10.30 8.35
N GLY A 15 -6.72 -10.71 9.55
CA GLY A 15 -7.96 -10.26 10.17
C GLY A 15 -8.01 -8.75 10.45
N LEU A 16 -6.86 -8.08 10.55
CA LEU A 16 -6.80 -6.64 10.85
C LEU A 16 -7.17 -5.77 9.63
N TYR A 17 -6.86 -6.23 8.42
CA TYR A 17 -6.99 -5.41 7.21
C TYR A 17 -7.98 -5.95 6.18
N GLU A 18 -8.34 -7.23 6.22
CA GLU A 18 -9.24 -7.84 5.22
C GLU A 18 -10.62 -7.17 5.15
N HIS A 19 -11.14 -6.71 6.29
CA HIS A 19 -12.44 -6.04 6.37
C HIS A 19 -12.36 -4.52 6.13
N LYS A 20 -11.17 -3.98 5.87
CA LYS A 20 -10.99 -2.54 5.62
C LYS A 20 -11.19 -2.23 4.14
N SER A 21 -11.70 -1.04 3.85
CA SER A 21 -11.86 -0.59 2.47
C SER A 21 -10.50 -0.46 1.78
N ILE A 22 -10.47 -0.72 0.48
CA ILE A 22 -9.23 -0.62 -0.30
C ILE A 22 -8.64 0.79 -0.27
N ASN A 23 -9.51 1.81 -0.25
CA ASN A 23 -9.13 3.22 -0.12
C ASN A 23 -8.36 3.47 1.18
N ASN A 24 -8.81 2.92 2.32
CA ASN A 24 -8.13 3.08 3.60
C ASN A 24 -6.76 2.38 3.61
N LEU A 25 -6.67 1.20 2.99
CA LEU A 25 -5.40 0.48 2.89
C LEU A 25 -4.39 1.21 1.99
N ILE A 26 -4.85 1.84 0.91
CA ILE A 26 -4.01 2.67 0.04
C ILE A 26 -3.50 3.89 0.79
N LEU A 27 -4.36 4.58 1.55
CA LEU A 27 -3.95 5.71 2.38
C LEU A 27 -2.88 5.31 3.40
N LEU A 28 -3.03 4.15 4.05
CA LEU A 28 -1.99 3.59 4.92
C LEU A 28 -0.69 3.29 4.16
N GLY A 29 -0.77 2.72 2.96
CA GLY A 29 0.39 2.49 2.11
C GLY A 29 1.15 3.76 1.73
N ILE A 30 0.40 4.83 1.40
CA ILE A 30 0.97 6.16 1.12
C ILE A 30 1.62 6.73 2.37
N TYR A 31 0.93 6.68 3.52
CA TYR A 31 1.44 7.13 4.80
C TYR A 31 2.76 6.43 5.17
N PHE A 32 2.85 5.10 5.03
CA PHE A 32 4.09 4.37 5.28
C PHE A 32 5.20 4.72 4.29
N THR A 33 4.87 5.01 3.03
CA THR A 33 5.86 5.49 2.05
C THR A 33 6.45 6.83 2.48
N GLN A 34 5.60 7.75 2.95
CA GLN A 34 6.01 9.07 3.45
C GLN A 34 6.83 8.98 4.74
N MET A 35 6.43 8.11 5.68
CA MET A 35 7.19 7.90 6.93
C MET A 35 8.63 7.43 6.69
N GLU A 36 8.88 6.66 5.62
CA GLU A 36 10.23 6.23 5.26
C GLU A 36 11.04 7.30 4.50
N ASN A 37 10.48 8.51 4.34
CA ASN A 37 11.08 9.61 3.61
C ASN A 37 11.46 9.21 2.16
N GLU A 38 10.72 8.25 1.59
CA GLU A 38 10.87 7.81 0.20
C GLU A 38 9.96 8.65 -0.71
N LYS A 39 10.39 8.88 -1.95
CA LYS A 39 9.55 9.53 -2.97
C LYS A 39 8.27 8.70 -3.16
N CYS A 40 7.11 9.33 -3.01
CA CYS A 40 5.81 8.68 -3.14
C CYS A 40 5.46 8.46 -4.62
N THR A 41 6.10 7.48 -5.26
CA THR A 41 5.77 7.06 -6.63
C THR A 41 4.73 5.95 -6.62
N PHE A 42 4.04 5.77 -7.74
CA PHE A 42 3.02 4.73 -7.87
C PHE A 42 3.60 3.34 -7.57
N GLU A 43 4.76 3.00 -8.11
CA GLU A 43 5.40 1.69 -7.90
C GLU A 43 5.75 1.46 -6.42
N LYS A 44 6.16 2.51 -5.72
CA LYS A 44 6.45 2.45 -4.28
C LYS A 44 5.20 2.20 -3.46
N VAL A 45 4.11 2.89 -3.77
CA VAL A 45 2.83 2.69 -3.09
C VAL A 45 2.29 1.28 -3.37
N VAL A 46 2.35 0.80 -4.62
CA VAL A 46 1.99 -0.60 -4.97
C VAL A 46 2.81 -1.59 -4.15
N GLY A 47 4.15 -1.44 -4.14
CA GLY A 47 5.04 -2.32 -3.40
C GLY A 47 4.78 -2.30 -1.89
N LYS A 48 4.50 -1.12 -1.33
CA LYS A 48 4.14 -0.96 0.09
C LYS A 48 2.80 -1.60 0.41
N CYS A 49 1.74 -1.29 -0.34
CA CYS A 49 0.42 -1.88 -0.13
C CYS A 49 0.49 -3.42 -0.22
N PHE A 50 1.21 -3.97 -1.20
CA PHE A 50 1.39 -5.41 -1.32
C PHE A 50 2.22 -6.00 -0.17
N SER A 51 3.27 -5.32 0.30
CA SER A 51 4.12 -5.83 1.38
C SER A 51 3.38 -5.90 2.72
N TYR A 52 2.49 -4.95 2.99
CA TYR A 52 1.75 -4.85 4.25
C TYR A 52 0.39 -5.55 4.20
N PHE A 53 -0.27 -5.58 3.04
CA PHE A 53 -1.63 -6.08 2.86
C PHE A 53 -1.71 -7.07 1.68
N PRO A 54 -0.88 -8.13 1.63
CA PRO A 54 -0.71 -8.97 0.45
C PRO A 54 -2.02 -9.60 -0.03
N LYS A 55 -2.90 -10.05 0.87
CA LYS A 55 -4.18 -10.68 0.49
C LYS A 55 -5.09 -9.74 -0.30
N MET A 56 -5.09 -8.45 0.03
CA MET A 56 -5.93 -7.46 -0.64
C MET A 56 -5.32 -6.96 -1.94
N PHE A 57 -4.00 -6.92 -2.04
CA PHE A 57 -3.26 -6.37 -3.19
C PHE A 57 -2.57 -7.42 -4.06
N SER A 58 -2.88 -8.70 -3.89
CA SER A 58 -2.43 -9.75 -4.80
C SER A 58 -3.47 -10.10 -5.85
N PHE A 59 -3.03 -10.76 -6.92
CA PHE A 59 -3.95 -11.48 -7.80
C PHE A 59 -4.62 -12.63 -7.06
N SER A 60 -5.83 -13.00 -7.50
CA SER A 60 -6.59 -14.13 -6.92
C SER A 60 -5.87 -15.46 -7.10
N GLN A 61 -5.35 -15.70 -8.32
CA GLN A 61 -4.62 -16.93 -8.68
C GLN A 61 -3.12 -16.83 -8.37
N TYR A 62 -2.56 -15.62 -8.35
CA TYR A 62 -1.12 -15.39 -8.13
C TYR A 62 -0.89 -14.52 -6.89
N ARG A 63 -1.00 -15.13 -5.70
CA ARG A 63 -0.90 -14.42 -4.40
C ARG A 63 0.44 -13.75 -4.14
N ASN A 64 1.50 -14.22 -4.79
CA ASN A 64 2.85 -13.67 -4.64
C ASN A 64 3.12 -12.45 -5.52
N TRP A 65 2.15 -12.05 -6.36
CA TRP A 65 2.32 -10.99 -7.35
C TRP A 65 1.41 -9.80 -7.01
N PRO A 66 1.96 -8.58 -6.98
CA PRO A 66 1.16 -7.38 -6.73
C PRO A 66 0.21 -7.10 -7.89
N ASP A 67 -1.06 -6.88 -7.58
CA ASP A 67 -2.09 -6.45 -8.51
C ASP A 67 -2.24 -4.93 -8.46
N SER A 68 -1.45 -4.24 -9.29
CA SER A 68 -1.43 -2.78 -9.37
C SER A 68 -2.75 -2.18 -9.86
N ARG A 69 -3.58 -2.95 -10.58
CA ARG A 69 -4.89 -2.49 -11.08
C ARG A 69 -5.84 -2.12 -9.95
N LYS A 70 -5.65 -2.73 -8.78
CA LYS A 70 -6.40 -2.42 -7.56
C LYS A 70 -6.15 -1.03 -7.02
N LEU A 71 -5.12 -0.32 -7.46
CA LEU A 71 -4.86 1.06 -7.05
C LEU A 71 -5.41 2.10 -8.03
N ASP A 72 -5.57 1.78 -9.32
CA ASP A 72 -5.84 2.80 -10.35
C ASP A 72 -7.14 3.58 -10.08
N ARG A 73 -8.28 2.87 -9.95
CA ARG A 73 -9.58 3.48 -9.67
C ARG A 73 -9.62 4.13 -8.27
N PRO A 74 -9.21 3.44 -7.19
CA PRO A 74 -9.10 4.05 -5.86
C PRO A 74 -8.29 5.33 -5.79
N LEU A 75 -7.15 5.42 -6.49
CA LEU A 75 -6.34 6.63 -6.50
C LEU A 75 -7.07 7.81 -7.17
N ARG A 76 -7.85 7.55 -8.23
CA ARG A 76 -8.70 8.58 -8.83
C ARG A 76 -9.77 9.06 -7.84
N GLU A 77 -10.47 8.14 -7.18
CA GLU A 77 -11.49 8.47 -6.17
C GLU A 77 -10.89 9.26 -4.99
N LEU A 78 -9.67 8.90 -4.54
CA LEU A 78 -8.97 9.60 -3.46
C LEU A 78 -8.54 11.02 -3.88
N ARG A 79 -8.13 11.22 -5.13
CA ARG A 79 -7.81 12.55 -5.70
C ARG A 79 -9.04 13.43 -5.80
N GLU A 80 -10.16 12.88 -6.29
CA GLU A 80 -11.45 13.58 -6.34
C GLU A 80 -11.91 14.05 -4.96
N LYS A 81 -11.65 13.23 -3.93
CA LYS A 81 -11.91 13.56 -2.51
C LYS A 81 -10.85 14.48 -1.88
N ARG A 82 -9.82 14.89 -2.61
CA ARG A 82 -8.70 15.74 -2.14
C ARG A 82 -7.95 15.15 -0.92
N LEU A 83 -7.93 13.83 -0.78
CA LEU A 83 -7.18 13.15 0.28
C LEU A 83 -5.72 12.91 -0.12
N ILE A 84 -5.44 12.91 -1.41
CA ILE A 84 -4.10 12.78 -2.00
C ILE A 84 -3.98 13.76 -3.18
N THR A 85 -2.75 14.15 -3.51
CA THR A 85 -2.44 15.14 -4.56
C THR A 85 -1.81 14.47 -5.78
#